data_AF-S7XFD3-F1
#
_entry.id   AF-S7XFD3-F1
#
_cell.length_a   1.000
_cell.length_b   1.000
_cell.length_c   1.000
_cell.angle_alpha   90.00
_cell.angle_beta   90.00
_cell.angle_gamma   90.00
#
_symmetry.space_group_name_H-M   'P 1'
#
loop_
_entity.id
_entity.type
_entity.pdbx_description
1 polymer ?
#
loop_
_entity_poly.entity_id
_entity_poly.type
_entity_poly.pdbx_seq_one_letter_code
_entity_poly.pdbx_strand_id
1 'polypeptide(L)'
;MLDNSLRFNEELKAAQEWEFLTRVLFYSPEYDVLEKPLIKIRRHAESISFNKNKNTRKWYYYLAREKLFLFLKNQKSNNAKEINAYLFSYFKNSIISYLFEQKANESWAIYNNTLKFFYNFPKSLIVRFYIKFVLLTGRGYNYRQKIIS
;
A
#
# COMPACT_ATOMS: atom_id res chain seq x y z
N MET A 1 -1.72 -14.21 -24.56
CA MET A 1 -1.00 -12.98 -24.95
C MET A 1 -0.95 -12.07 -23.75
N LEU A 2 0.24 -11.68 -23.28
CA LEU A 2 0.38 -10.67 -22.23
C LEU A 2 -0.18 -9.35 -22.76
N ASP A 3 -1.04 -8.70 -21.96
CA ASP A 3 -1.58 -7.38 -22.28
C ASP A 3 -0.41 -6.38 -22.49
N ASN A 4 -0.46 -5.60 -23.58
CA ASN A 4 0.55 -4.60 -23.93
C ASN A 4 0.68 -3.48 -22.88
N SER A 5 -0.20 -3.47 -21.87
CA SER A 5 -0.20 -2.58 -20.70
C SER A 5 0.79 -2.99 -19.58
N LEU A 6 1.39 -4.18 -19.64
CA LEU A 6 2.34 -4.65 -18.62
C LEU A 6 3.73 -4.04 -18.80
N ARG A 7 3.88 -2.79 -18.35
CA ARG A 7 5.15 -2.08 -18.24
C ARG A 7 5.47 -1.72 -16.80
N PHE A 8 6.74 -1.52 -16.50
CA PHE A 8 7.17 -0.97 -15.23
C PHE A 8 6.58 0.44 -15.03
N ASN A 9 6.23 0.75 -13.78
CA ASN A 9 5.77 2.08 -13.41
C ASN A 9 6.95 2.92 -12.92
N GLU A 10 7.55 3.72 -13.81
CA GLU A 10 8.76 4.51 -13.51
C GLU A 10 8.55 5.63 -12.47
N GLU A 11 7.29 5.97 -12.14
CA GLU A 11 7.00 6.91 -11.06
C GLU A 11 7.29 6.29 -9.67
N LEU A 12 7.28 4.96 -9.56
CA LEU A 12 7.59 4.24 -8.33
C LEU A 12 9.09 4.13 -8.14
N LYS A 13 9.65 4.88 -7.18
CA LYS A 13 11.07 4.77 -6.82
C LYS A 13 11.37 3.61 -5.86
N ALA A 14 10.36 2.87 -5.41
CA ALA A 14 10.51 1.66 -4.61
C ALA A 14 9.32 0.71 -4.82
N ALA A 15 9.55 -0.59 -4.58
CA ALA A 15 8.56 -1.66 -4.79
C ALA A 15 7.97 -1.76 -6.22
N GLN A 16 8.68 -1.23 -7.21
CA GLN A 16 8.30 -1.29 -8.63
C GLN A 16 8.24 -2.73 -9.14
N GLU A 17 9.25 -3.55 -8.83
CA GLU A 17 9.29 -4.98 -9.18
C GLU A 17 8.12 -5.74 -8.56
N TRP A 18 7.81 -5.47 -7.29
CA TRP A 18 6.70 -6.10 -6.58
C TRP A 18 5.34 -5.75 -7.20
N GLU A 19 5.12 -4.48 -7.53
CA GLU A 19 3.90 -4.01 -8.20
C GLU A 19 3.74 -4.67 -9.58
N PHE A 20 4.82 -4.68 -10.37
CA PHE A 20 4.84 -5.25 -11.69
C PHE A 20 4.57 -6.77 -11.67
N LEU A 21 5.32 -7.52 -10.85
CA LEU A 21 5.16 -8.96 -10.74
C LEU A 21 3.77 -9.35 -10.25
N THR A 22 3.18 -8.56 -9.35
CA THR A 22 1.81 -8.83 -8.89
C THR A 22 0.79 -8.66 -10.02
N ARG A 23 0.96 -7.67 -10.90
CA ARG A 23 0.12 -7.54 -12.11
C ARG A 23 0.35 -8.67 -13.10
N VAL A 24 1.60 -9.11 -13.30
CA VAL A 24 1.92 -10.26 -14.16
C VAL A 24 1.22 -11.52 -13.64
N LEU A 25 1.37 -11.81 -12.34
CA LEU A 25 0.77 -12.98 -11.69
C LEU A 25 -0.77 -12.92 -11.65
N PHE A 26 -1.36 -11.73 -11.71
CA PHE A 26 -2.81 -11.59 -11.86
C PHE A 26 -3.30 -12.17 -13.20
N TYR A 27 -2.56 -11.95 -14.30
CA TYR A 27 -2.92 -12.49 -15.62
C TYR A 27 -2.38 -13.90 -15.87
N SER A 28 -1.25 -14.26 -15.25
CA SER A 28 -0.60 -15.55 -15.39
C SER A 28 -0.26 -16.11 -14.00
N PRO A 29 -1.25 -16.69 -13.30
CA PRO A 29 -1.08 -17.14 -11.92
C PRO A 29 -0.24 -18.41 -11.78
N GLU A 30 -0.05 -19.16 -12.88
CA GLU A 30 0.80 -20.35 -12.91
C GLU A 30 2.27 -19.95 -12.95
N TYR A 31 3.05 -20.48 -12.00
CA TYR A 31 4.49 -20.30 -11.93
C TYR A 31 5.14 -21.53 -11.30
N ASP A 32 6.38 -21.80 -11.71
CA ASP A 32 7.21 -22.85 -11.12
C ASP A 32 8.22 -22.25 -10.15
N VAL A 33 8.50 -22.99 -9.08
CA VAL A 33 9.53 -22.63 -8.10
C VAL A 33 10.74 -23.54 -8.29
N LEU A 34 11.91 -22.92 -8.48
CA LEU A 34 13.18 -23.63 -8.52
C LEU A 34 13.94 -23.38 -7.22
N GLU A 35 14.09 -24.41 -6.39
CA GLU A 35 14.80 -24.36 -5.11
C GLU A 35 16.32 -24.42 -5.26
N LYS A 36 16.88 -23.57 -6.14
CA LYS A 36 18.33 -23.43 -6.31
C LYS A 36 18.73 -21.96 -6.46
N PRO A 37 19.91 -21.54 -5.97
CA PRO A 37 20.37 -20.16 -6.13
C PRO A 37 20.59 -19.82 -7.62
N LEU A 38 19.73 -18.98 -8.19
CA LEU A 38 19.86 -18.52 -9.58
C LEU A 38 20.55 -17.16 -9.69
N ILE A 39 20.45 -16.33 -8.65
CA ILE A 39 20.88 -14.93 -8.69
C ILE A 39 21.58 -14.58 -7.39
N LYS A 40 22.69 -13.85 -7.47
CA LYS A 40 23.33 -13.23 -6.31
C LYS A 40 22.81 -11.80 -6.14
N ILE A 41 22.21 -11.50 -4.98
CA ILE A 41 21.72 -10.15 -4.68
C ILE A 41 22.92 -9.24 -4.40
N ARG A 42 23.13 -8.21 -5.23
CA ARG A 42 24.18 -7.22 -5.01
C ARG A 42 23.76 -6.23 -3.93
N ARG A 43 24.56 -6.10 -2.87
CA ARG A 43 24.45 -5.01 -1.89
C ARG A 43 25.41 -3.89 -2.27
N HIS A 44 24.91 -2.67 -2.32
CA HIS A 44 25.70 -1.45 -2.56
C HIS A 44 25.19 -0.38 -1.57
N ALA A 45 26.11 0.44 -1.03
CA ALA A 45 25.78 1.41 0.02
C ALA A 45 24.75 2.46 -0.44
N GLU A 46 24.78 2.78 -1.72
CA GLU A 46 23.87 3.71 -2.41
C GLU A 46 22.50 3.10 -2.73
N SER A 47 22.28 1.79 -2.51
CA SER A 47 21.03 1.18 -2.96
C SER A 47 19.82 1.84 -2.31
N ILE A 48 18.75 2.01 -3.08
CA ILE A 48 17.51 2.60 -2.56
C ILE A 48 16.98 1.77 -1.39
N SER A 49 17.27 0.47 -1.33
CA SER A 49 16.92 -0.45 -0.25
C SER A 49 17.78 -0.28 1.02
N PHE A 50 18.99 0.30 0.92
CA PHE A 50 19.92 0.49 2.04
C PHE A 50 20.22 1.97 2.38
N ASN A 51 19.77 2.92 1.57
CA ASN A 51 19.89 4.36 1.80
C ASN A 51 19.13 4.82 3.08
N LYS A 52 19.60 5.89 3.72
CA LYS A 52 19.02 6.55 4.91
C LYS A 52 17.58 7.07 4.73
N ASN A 53 17.07 7.24 3.51
CA ASN A 53 15.74 7.84 3.27
C ASN A 53 14.56 6.87 3.46
N LYS A 54 14.40 6.37 4.70
CA LYS A 54 13.35 5.43 5.11
C LYS A 54 11.93 5.96 4.86
N ASN A 55 11.70 7.25 5.07
CA ASN A 55 10.36 7.85 4.93
C ASN A 55 9.91 7.90 3.48
N THR A 56 10.78 8.34 2.57
CA THR A 56 10.48 8.32 1.14
C THR A 56 10.22 6.89 0.65
N ARG A 57 11.01 5.91 1.10
CA ARG A 57 10.80 4.49 0.75
C ARG A 57 9.44 3.97 1.24
N LYS A 58 9.10 4.26 2.50
CA LYS A 58 7.80 3.92 3.11
C LYS A 58 6.64 4.50 2.30
N TRP A 59 6.78 5.72 1.80
CA TRP A 59 5.77 6.35 0.94
C TRP A 59 5.60 5.62 -0.39
N TYR A 60 6.70 5.31 -1.09
CA TYR A 60 6.64 4.55 -2.33
C TYR A 60 6.08 3.13 -2.14
N TYR A 61 6.32 2.48 -1.00
CA TYR A 61 5.70 1.20 -0.67
C TYR A 61 4.18 1.29 -0.52
N TYR A 62 3.67 2.42 -0.02
CA TYR A 62 2.25 2.70 -0.02
C TYR A 62 1.73 2.93 -1.44
N LEU A 63 2.39 3.78 -2.24
CA LEU A 63 1.99 4.08 -3.62
C LEU A 63 1.91 2.82 -4.50
N ALA A 64 2.85 1.90 -4.35
CA ALA A 64 2.84 0.63 -5.09
C ALA A 64 1.55 -0.19 -4.80
N ARG A 65 1.11 -0.22 -3.54
CA ARG A 65 -0.11 -0.92 -3.13
C ARG A 65 -1.38 -0.17 -3.46
N GLU A 66 -1.34 1.16 -3.44
CA GLU A 66 -2.44 2.00 -3.95
C GLU A 66 -2.67 1.72 -5.44
N LYS A 67 -1.61 1.72 -6.26
CA LYS A 67 -1.69 1.39 -7.69
C LYS A 67 -2.27 -0.01 -7.91
N LEU A 68 -1.79 -1.02 -7.16
CA LEU A 68 -2.36 -2.37 -7.20
C LEU A 68 -3.84 -2.39 -6.80
N PHE A 69 -4.21 -1.70 -5.72
CA PHE A 69 -5.59 -1.62 -5.27
C PHE A 69 -6.51 -1.03 -6.34
N LEU A 70 -6.10 0.09 -6.96
CA LEU A 70 -6.86 0.73 -8.03
C LEU A 70 -6.95 -0.16 -9.28
N PHE A 71 -5.88 -0.88 -9.62
CA PHE A 71 -5.87 -1.87 -10.68
C PHE A 71 -6.89 -2.98 -10.41
N LEU A 72 -6.86 -3.60 -9.22
CA LEU A 72 -7.73 -4.72 -8.87
C LEU A 72 -9.19 -4.32 -8.66
N LYS A 73 -9.46 -3.08 -8.24
CA LYS A 73 -10.82 -2.58 -7.97
C LYS A 73 -11.75 -2.72 -9.17
N ASN A 74 -11.21 -2.62 -10.38
CA ASN A 74 -11.97 -2.72 -11.63
C ASN A 74 -11.96 -4.14 -12.22
N GLN A 75 -11.32 -5.09 -11.56
CA GLN A 75 -11.11 -6.45 -12.06
C GLN A 75 -11.92 -7.45 -11.23
N LYS A 76 -12.39 -8.53 -11.88
CA LYS A 76 -12.96 -9.68 -11.16
C LYS A 76 -11.83 -10.63 -10.78
N SER A 77 -11.71 -10.95 -9.49
CA SER A 77 -10.73 -11.90 -8.95
C SER A 77 -11.41 -12.88 -8.03
N ASN A 78 -11.07 -14.18 -8.15
CA ASN A 78 -11.57 -15.22 -7.26
C ASN A 78 -11.06 -15.03 -5.82
N ASN A 79 -9.90 -14.39 -5.65
CA ASN A 79 -9.27 -14.16 -4.34
C ASN A 79 -9.51 -12.73 -3.83
N ALA A 80 -10.49 -12.01 -4.38
CA ALA A 80 -10.73 -10.60 -4.06
C ALA A 80 -10.90 -10.34 -2.56
N LYS A 81 -11.54 -11.25 -1.82
CA LYS A 81 -11.75 -11.12 -0.37
C LYS A 81 -10.43 -11.11 0.41
N GLU A 82 -9.54 -12.06 0.10
CA GLU A 82 -8.24 -12.22 0.78
C GLU A 82 -7.30 -11.06 0.43
N ILE A 83 -7.26 -10.68 -0.85
CA ILE A 83 -6.46 -9.55 -1.31
C ILE A 83 -6.96 -8.25 -0.67
N ASN A 84 -8.28 -8.04 -0.60
CA ASN A 84 -8.86 -6.87 0.06
C ASN A 84 -8.55 -6.85 1.57
N ALA A 85 -8.59 -7.99 2.25
CA ALA A 85 -8.21 -8.07 3.66
C ALA A 85 -6.73 -7.71 3.88
N TYR A 86 -5.84 -8.22 3.03
CA TYR A 86 -4.41 -7.88 3.03
C TYR A 86 -4.20 -6.37 2.82
N LEU A 87 -4.78 -5.81 1.75
CA LEU A 87 -4.65 -4.39 1.40
C LEU A 87 -5.24 -3.49 2.47
N PHE A 88 -6.42 -3.82 3.00
CA PHE A 88 -7.05 -3.08 4.09
C PHE A 88 -6.17 -3.03 5.33
N SER A 89 -5.63 -4.17 5.75
CA SER A 89 -4.69 -4.26 6.88
C SER A 89 -3.45 -3.39 6.65
N TYR A 90 -2.88 -3.44 5.45
CA TYR A 90 -1.73 -2.61 5.09
C TYR A 90 -2.04 -1.11 5.13
N PHE A 91 -3.15 -0.68 4.51
CA PHE A 91 -3.54 0.74 4.47
C PHE A 91 -3.90 1.28 5.84
N LYS A 92 -4.56 0.47 6.67
CA LYS A 92 -4.84 0.78 8.08
C LYS A 92 -3.56 1.04 8.86
N ASN A 93 -2.57 0.15 8.74
CA ASN A 93 -1.29 0.32 9.44
C ASN A 93 -0.52 1.54 8.89
N SER A 94 -0.59 1.75 7.58
CA SER A 94 0.04 2.91 6.93
C SER A 94 -0.55 4.22 7.44
N ILE A 95 -1.88 4.39 7.42
CA ILE A 95 -2.50 5.63 7.88
C ILE A 95 -2.21 5.90 9.35
N ILE A 96 -2.27 4.87 10.21
CA ILE A 96 -1.95 5.00 11.63
C ILE A 96 -0.53 5.52 11.80
N SER A 97 0.44 4.92 11.11
CA SER A 97 1.83 5.33 11.20
C SER A 97 2.03 6.79 10.76
N TYR A 98 1.47 7.22 9.62
CA TYR A 98 1.60 8.60 9.15
C TYR A 98 0.84 9.60 10.04
N LEU A 99 -0.31 9.20 10.59
CA LEU A 99 -1.12 10.06 11.45
C LEU A 99 -0.39 10.42 12.74
N PHE A 100 0.29 9.44 13.37
CA PHE A 100 1.08 9.68 14.58
C PHE A 100 2.46 10.29 14.30
N GLU A 101 2.97 10.19 13.08
CA GLU A 101 4.12 10.97 12.60
C GLU A 101 3.74 12.41 12.21
N GLN A 102 2.46 12.81 12.41
CA GLN A 102 1.90 14.12 12.05
C GLN A 102 2.07 14.50 10.57
N LYS A 103 2.01 13.50 9.70
CA LYS A 103 2.14 13.64 8.23
C LYS A 103 0.77 13.82 7.59
N ALA A 104 0.21 15.02 7.73
CA ALA A 104 -1.17 15.32 7.33
C ALA A 104 -1.47 14.99 5.87
N ASN A 105 -0.60 15.39 4.93
CA ASN A 105 -0.81 15.18 3.49
C ASN A 105 -0.88 13.69 3.16
N GLU A 106 0.07 12.91 3.66
CA GLU A 106 0.16 11.46 3.46
C GLU A 106 -1.02 10.74 4.13
N SER A 107 -1.39 11.13 5.36
CA SER A 107 -2.56 10.58 6.05
C SER A 107 -3.86 10.79 5.26
N TRP A 108 -4.06 11.99 4.72
CA TRP A 108 -5.24 12.29 3.91
C TRP A 108 -5.22 11.58 2.57
N ALA A 109 -4.07 11.49 1.91
CA ALA A 109 -3.91 10.73 0.66
C ALA A 109 -4.26 9.24 0.87
N ILE A 110 -3.73 8.61 1.93
CA ILE A 110 -4.05 7.21 2.26
C ILE A 110 -5.55 7.04 2.49
N TYR A 111 -6.16 7.90 3.28
CA TYR A 111 -7.59 7.81 3.53
C TYR A 111 -8.43 7.99 2.26
N ASN A 112 -8.15 9.04 1.48
CA ASN A 112 -8.96 9.43 0.33
C ASN A 112 -8.77 8.49 -0.85
N ASN A 113 -7.60 7.91 -1.05
CA ASN A 113 -7.34 7.11 -2.24
C ASN A 113 -7.54 5.62 -1.99
N THR A 114 -7.50 5.15 -0.74
CA THR A 114 -7.68 3.73 -0.43
C THR A 114 -8.72 3.46 0.64
N LEU A 115 -8.51 3.87 1.90
CA LEU A 115 -9.37 3.42 3.01
C LEU A 115 -10.84 3.82 2.91
N LYS A 116 -11.16 4.98 2.32
CA LYS A 116 -12.57 5.42 2.18
C LYS A 116 -13.44 4.40 1.46
N PHE A 117 -12.85 3.58 0.57
CA PHE A 117 -13.58 2.59 -0.23
C PHE A 117 -13.93 1.32 0.57
N PHE A 118 -13.33 1.11 1.74
CA PHE A 118 -13.64 0.00 2.64
C PHE A 118 -14.69 0.35 3.68
N TYR A 119 -15.06 1.63 3.79
CA TYR A 119 -16.00 2.11 4.79
C TYR A 119 -17.32 2.55 4.18
N ASN A 120 -18.42 2.21 4.85
CA ASN A 120 -19.71 2.81 4.56
C ASN A 120 -19.74 4.30 4.97
N PHE A 121 -20.74 5.04 4.52
CA PHE A 121 -20.83 6.49 4.74
C PHE A 121 -20.70 6.90 6.22
N PRO A 122 -21.40 6.28 7.19
CA PRO A 122 -21.27 6.63 8.61
C PRO A 122 -19.84 6.42 9.15
N LYS A 123 -19.25 5.25 8.88
CA LYS A 123 -17.89 4.93 9.35
C LYS A 123 -16.86 5.85 8.69
N SER A 124 -17.07 6.19 7.43
CA SER A 124 -16.24 7.12 6.66
C SER A 124 -16.18 8.50 7.34
N LEU A 125 -17.30 9.03 7.83
CA LEU A 125 -17.33 10.29 8.59
C LEU A 125 -16.57 10.17 9.93
N ILE A 126 -16.81 9.10 10.70
CA ILE A 126 -16.13 8.88 11.98
C ILE A 126 -14.61 8.87 11.81
N VAL A 127 -14.12 8.17 10.78
CA VAL A 127 -12.68 8.10 10.48
C VAL A 127 -12.12 9.48 10.09
N ARG A 128 -12.87 10.29 9.31
CA ARG A 128 -12.45 11.67 8.97
C ARG A 128 -12.31 12.55 10.22
N PHE A 129 -13.29 12.50 11.12
CA PHE A 129 -13.24 13.26 12.36
C PHE A 129 -12.07 12.80 13.23
N TYR A 130 -11.81 11.50 13.30
CA TYR A 130 -10.66 10.97 14.02
C TYR A 130 -9.33 11.45 13.42
N ILE A 131 -9.16 11.40 12.10
CA ILE A 131 -7.95 11.91 11.43
C ILE A 131 -7.73 13.38 11.80
N LYS A 132 -8.76 14.22 11.69
CA LYS A 132 -8.68 15.64 12.09
C LYS A 132 -8.30 15.79 13.57
N PHE A 133 -8.96 15.05 14.45
CA PHE A 133 -8.70 15.09 15.89
C PHE A 133 -7.25 14.73 16.22
N VAL A 134 -6.73 13.63 15.67
CA VAL A 134 -5.35 13.21 15.94
C VAL A 134 -4.35 14.22 15.37
N LEU A 135 -4.57 14.74 14.15
CA LEU A 135 -3.68 15.74 13.56
C LEU A 135 -3.67 17.06 14.35
N LEU A 136 -4.81 17.48 14.92
CA LEU A 136 -4.89 18.70 15.72
C LEU A 136 -4.31 18.55 17.13
N THR A 137 -4.54 17.41 17.76
CA THR A 137 -4.22 17.23 19.19
C THR A 137 -2.93 16.44 19.43
N GLY A 138 -2.42 15.72 18.44
CA GLY A 138 -1.37 14.72 18.59
C GLY A 138 -1.78 13.53 19.48
N ARG A 139 -3.06 13.44 19.89
CA ARG A 139 -3.59 12.43 20.81
C ARG A 139 -4.50 11.46 20.07
N GLY A 140 -4.74 10.29 20.66
CA GLY A 140 -5.71 9.32 20.12
C GLY A 140 -5.15 7.94 19.83
N TYR A 141 -3.91 7.65 20.24
CA TYR A 141 -3.26 6.34 20.08
C TYR A 141 -4.11 5.19 20.63
N ASN A 142 -4.76 5.39 21.78
CA ASN A 142 -5.59 4.39 22.44
C ASN A 142 -6.89 4.05 21.67
N TYR A 143 -7.34 4.93 20.77
CA TYR A 143 -8.57 4.74 19.99
C TYR A 143 -8.33 4.20 18.58
N ARG A 144 -7.05 4.05 18.17
CA ARG A 144 -6.67 3.71 16.78
C ARG A 144 -7.31 2.43 16.27
N GLN A 145 -7.36 1.40 17.12
CA GLN A 145 -7.88 0.10 16.71
C GLN A 145 -9.40 0.08 16.61
N LYS A 146 -10.12 0.81 17.49
CA LYS A 146 -11.59 0.87 17.49
C LYS A 146 -12.15 1.69 16.33
N ILE A 147 -11.45 2.76 15.95
CA ILE A 147 -11.96 3.71 14.96
C ILE A 147 -11.60 3.27 13.54
N ILE A 148 -10.40 2.72 13.33
CA ILE A 148 -9.91 2.29 12.01
C ILE A 148 -10.08 0.76 11.83
N SER A 149 -10.75 0.05 12.74
CA SER A 149 -11.27 -1.32 12.49
C SER A 149 -12.46 -1.29 11.56
#